data_AF-A0A976HN40-F1
#
_entry.id   AF-A0A976HN40-F1
#
_cell.length_a   1.000
_cell.length_b   1.000
_cell.length_c   1.000
_cell.angle_alpha   90.00
_cell.angle_beta   90.00
_cell.angle_gamma   90.00
#
_symmetry.space_group_name_H-M   'P 1'
#
loop_
_entity.id
_entity.type
_entity.pdbx_description
1 polymer ?
#
loop_
_entity_poly.entity_id
_entity_poly.type
_entity_poly.pdbx_seq_one_letter_code
_entity_poly.pdbx_strand_id
1 'polypeptide(L)'
;MLKIESVKGGRLLGVSTVSQADACGSFIVEIDGKPAATGHANRFRAAPLNSLEVDNPAQGGHYGGFSIPLHLHWYDGGTHEVVIKGTSGTLLAKRRCAFPVNSNAQYLQKSILMSDVYTPHVGSKKVAIVAAYSTDDQVNECQKWLLKYLREQGYYVVLALALPDECVQHRPISLAGLCHAFLVRRNVGYDFGSWAHAWLRWGGLFKTASQVLFVNDSIVGPVVPGNFLAEFDALDYDLCGVTESFQHTWHVQSYFWRVAPSVLAGAHLDEFFLCRHAVAASKDEAIKNYEVAMAKYFHANGFKVGVWAASSSIRSLAFDAFQQTLQHRLAIKSLVYQNSALATAMTSHVAEKAMPYLAALLSDQHQNPAQHFWKGLIELGFPFIKKELLTKNPVQYPFVDELSGFFDSDVLRPILSDLLRRSSPSVAHFI
;
A
#
# COMPACT_ATOMS: atom_id res chain seq x y z
N MET A 1 -2.38 9.14 -45.43
CA MET A 1 -3.42 8.42 -44.66
C MET A 1 -2.81 8.01 -43.34
N LEU A 2 -3.45 8.35 -42.21
CA LEU A 2 -3.02 7.93 -40.88
C LEU A 2 -3.26 6.42 -40.74
N LYS A 3 -2.24 5.66 -40.38
CA LYS A 3 -2.25 4.19 -40.28
C LYS A 3 -1.78 3.80 -38.90
N ILE A 4 -2.55 2.92 -38.25
CA ILE A 4 -2.15 2.28 -36.99
C ILE A 4 -1.21 1.14 -37.36
N GLU A 5 -0.04 1.05 -36.72
CA GLU A 5 0.93 -0.02 -36.99
C GLU A 5 0.84 -1.14 -35.99
N SER A 6 1.13 -0.86 -34.73
CA SER A 6 1.27 -1.86 -33.68
C SER A 6 1.11 -1.25 -32.29
N VAL A 7 1.04 -2.11 -31.29
CA VAL A 7 1.11 -1.76 -29.87
C VAL A 7 2.37 -2.41 -29.29
N LYS A 8 3.31 -1.60 -28.78
CA LYS A 8 4.60 -2.09 -28.27
C LYS A 8 5.08 -1.23 -27.09
N GLY A 9 5.61 -1.88 -26.05
CA GLY A 9 6.28 -1.20 -24.94
C GLY A 9 5.44 -0.16 -24.21
N GLY A 10 4.13 -0.41 -24.00
CA GLY A 10 3.25 0.57 -23.36
C GLY A 10 2.72 1.65 -24.29
N ARG A 11 2.92 1.54 -25.61
CA ARG A 11 2.58 2.59 -26.58
C ARG A 11 1.87 2.08 -27.83
N LEU A 12 0.90 2.85 -28.32
CA LEU A 12 0.34 2.72 -29.66
C LEU A 12 1.25 3.45 -30.65
N LEU A 13 1.63 2.75 -31.71
CA LEU A 13 2.46 3.28 -32.78
C LEU A 13 1.64 3.39 -34.06
N GLY A 14 1.85 4.50 -34.78
CA GLY A 14 1.28 4.67 -36.11
C GLY A 14 2.02 5.69 -36.94
N VAL A 15 1.71 5.70 -38.23
CA VAL A 15 2.38 6.50 -39.25
C VAL A 15 1.35 7.34 -39.99
N SER A 16 1.72 8.55 -40.36
CA SER A 16 0.92 9.49 -41.13
C SER A 16 1.77 10.12 -42.23
N THR A 17 1.12 10.55 -43.32
CA THR A 17 1.77 11.43 -44.31
C THR A 17 1.96 12.82 -43.70
N VAL A 18 3.08 13.51 -44.00
CA VAL A 18 3.39 14.83 -43.39
C VAL A 18 2.28 15.86 -43.62
N SER A 19 1.67 15.90 -44.80
CA SER A 19 0.53 16.78 -45.10
C SER A 19 -0.70 16.54 -44.23
N GLN A 20 -0.91 15.31 -43.74
CA GLN A 20 -2.00 14.98 -42.82
C GLN A 20 -1.62 15.11 -41.36
N ALA A 21 -0.35 14.95 -41.00
CA ALA A 21 0.11 15.25 -39.64
C ALA A 21 -0.08 16.75 -39.34
N ASP A 22 0.27 17.60 -40.30
CA ASP A 22 0.09 19.06 -40.21
C ASP A 22 -1.41 19.46 -40.20
N ALA A 23 -2.31 18.66 -40.81
CA ALA A 23 -3.76 18.93 -40.87
C ALA A 23 -4.60 18.26 -39.77
N CYS A 24 -4.17 17.12 -39.20
CA CYS A 24 -4.93 16.37 -38.21
C CYS A 24 -4.85 16.96 -36.80
N GLY A 25 -3.85 17.79 -36.48
CA GLY A 25 -3.73 18.39 -35.15
C GLY A 25 -3.78 17.36 -34.02
N SER A 26 -4.71 17.55 -33.06
CA SER A 26 -5.02 16.58 -32.01
C SER A 26 -5.98 15.49 -32.53
N PHE A 27 -5.87 14.28 -32.02
CA PHE A 27 -6.79 13.19 -32.31
C PHE A 27 -7.09 12.37 -31.05
N ILE A 28 -8.20 11.64 -31.10
CA ILE A 28 -8.72 10.79 -30.03
C ILE A 28 -8.53 9.33 -30.46
N VAL A 29 -8.05 8.51 -29.54
CA VAL A 29 -7.94 7.06 -29.70
C VAL A 29 -9.05 6.41 -28.90
N GLU A 30 -9.81 5.55 -29.56
CA GLU A 30 -10.77 4.63 -28.94
C GLU A 30 -10.29 3.19 -29.11
N ILE A 31 -10.48 2.37 -28.09
CA ILE A 31 -10.22 0.92 -28.11
C ILE A 31 -11.54 0.22 -27.76
N ASP A 32 -12.00 -0.65 -28.66
CA ASP A 32 -13.31 -1.33 -28.57
C ASP A 32 -14.46 -0.35 -28.25
N GLY A 33 -14.43 0.83 -28.88
CA GLY A 33 -15.43 1.89 -28.72
C GLY A 33 -15.33 2.68 -27.41
N LYS A 34 -14.31 2.46 -26.57
CA LYS A 34 -14.08 3.23 -25.35
C LYS A 34 -12.94 4.22 -25.53
N PRO A 35 -13.02 5.44 -24.98
CA PRO A 35 -11.90 6.38 -24.97
C PRO A 35 -10.66 5.76 -24.32
N ALA A 36 -9.53 5.82 -25.01
CA ALA A 36 -8.29 5.19 -24.56
C ALA A 36 -7.13 6.19 -24.39
N ALA A 37 -7.00 7.17 -25.29
CA ALA A 37 -5.98 8.20 -25.20
C ALA A 37 -6.32 9.40 -26.09
N THR A 38 -5.62 10.50 -25.89
CA THR A 38 -5.53 11.61 -26.86
C THR A 38 -4.09 11.75 -27.33
N GLY A 39 -3.91 12.15 -28.57
CA GLY A 39 -2.61 12.27 -29.21
C GLY A 39 -2.50 13.51 -30.07
N HIS A 40 -1.27 13.85 -30.42
CA HIS A 40 -0.96 14.88 -31.41
C HIS A 40 -0.01 14.27 -32.45
N ALA A 41 -0.29 14.55 -33.73
CA ALA A 41 0.59 14.12 -34.81
C ALA A 41 1.78 15.09 -34.89
N ASN A 42 2.87 14.80 -34.19
CA ASN A 42 4.10 15.60 -34.27
C ASN A 42 4.97 15.17 -35.46
N ARG A 43 5.70 16.12 -36.05
CA ARG A 43 6.81 15.82 -36.98
C ARG A 43 7.94 15.11 -36.23
N PHE A 44 7.96 13.79 -36.21
CA PHE A 44 9.23 13.09 -36.04
C PHE A 44 10.07 13.37 -37.30
N ARG A 45 11.19 14.08 -37.15
CA ARG A 45 12.19 14.19 -38.22
C ARG A 45 12.48 12.78 -38.71
N ALA A 46 12.32 12.58 -40.01
CA ALA A 46 12.51 11.32 -40.72
C ALA A 46 13.62 10.48 -40.09
N ALA A 47 13.26 9.50 -39.26
CA ALA A 47 14.15 8.39 -39.07
C ALA A 47 14.21 7.67 -40.43
N PRO A 48 15.40 7.27 -40.91
CA PRO A 48 15.49 6.53 -42.14
C PRO A 48 14.54 5.33 -42.04
N LEU A 49 13.83 5.08 -43.15
CA LEU A 49 12.75 4.10 -43.34
C LEU A 49 13.04 2.67 -42.83
N ASN A 50 14.26 2.39 -42.37
CA ASN A 50 14.72 1.10 -41.88
C ASN A 50 14.37 0.83 -40.39
N SER A 51 13.79 1.79 -39.65
CA SER A 51 13.48 1.64 -38.21
C SER A 51 11.99 1.44 -37.89
N LEU A 52 11.12 1.66 -38.88
CA LEU A 52 9.71 1.29 -38.86
C LEU A 52 9.57 0.28 -39.99
N GLU A 53 9.29 -0.98 -39.68
CA GLU A 53 8.97 -2.00 -40.69
C GLU A 53 7.61 -1.64 -41.32
N VAL A 54 7.63 -0.65 -42.21
CA VAL A 54 6.46 -0.26 -42.99
C VAL A 54 6.37 -1.23 -44.16
N ASP A 55 5.36 -2.10 -44.14
CA ASP A 55 5.01 -2.91 -45.30
C ASP A 55 4.74 -1.99 -46.50
N ASN A 56 5.68 -1.99 -47.44
CA ASN A 56 5.66 -1.32 -48.74
C ASN A 56 5.84 0.22 -48.71
N PRO A 57 7.08 0.73 -48.64
CA PRO A 57 7.34 2.16 -48.71
C PRO A 57 7.19 2.67 -50.15
N ALA A 58 6.17 3.49 -50.40
CA ALA A 58 6.11 4.26 -51.63
C ALA A 58 7.33 5.20 -51.69
N GLN A 59 8.14 5.08 -52.74
CA GLN A 59 9.35 5.87 -52.95
C GLN A 59 9.02 7.38 -52.91
N GLY A 60 9.68 8.12 -52.01
CA GLY A 60 9.74 9.59 -52.04
C GLY A 60 8.82 10.38 -51.10
N GLY A 61 8.04 9.75 -50.22
CA GLY A 61 7.18 10.46 -49.25
C GLY A 61 7.91 10.81 -47.94
N HIS A 62 7.77 12.06 -47.46
CA HIS A 62 8.04 12.37 -46.05
C HIS A 62 6.89 11.83 -45.19
N TYR A 63 7.19 10.89 -44.30
CA TYR A 63 6.24 10.33 -43.32
C TYR A 63 6.54 10.86 -41.92
N GLY A 64 5.49 11.16 -41.15
CA GLY A 64 5.55 11.43 -39.72
C GLY A 64 5.01 10.25 -38.94
N GLY A 65 5.54 10.01 -37.73
CA GLY A 65 5.03 8.97 -36.83
C GLY A 65 4.29 9.58 -35.64
N PHE A 66 3.49 8.78 -34.95
CA PHE A 66 3.06 9.08 -33.59
C PHE A 66 3.32 7.89 -32.69
N SER A 67 3.56 8.20 -31.43
CA SER A 67 3.76 7.22 -30.37
C SER A 67 2.99 7.69 -29.16
N ILE A 68 1.90 7.01 -28.82
CA ILE A 68 1.00 7.43 -27.75
C ILE A 68 1.08 6.44 -26.61
N PRO A 69 1.34 6.88 -25.37
CA PRO A 69 1.25 6.00 -24.22
C PRO A 69 -0.17 5.46 -24.09
N LEU A 70 -0.30 4.14 -24.03
CA LEU A 70 -1.55 3.46 -23.71
C LEU A 70 -1.45 2.91 -22.30
N HIS A 71 -2.57 2.99 -21.58
CA HIS A 71 -2.65 2.42 -20.26
C HIS A 71 -2.52 0.89 -20.31
N LEU A 72 -1.75 0.29 -19.39
CA LEU A 72 -1.47 -1.15 -19.39
C LEU A 72 -2.70 -2.04 -19.09
N HIS A 73 -3.86 -1.45 -18.78
CA HIS A 73 -5.10 -2.22 -18.59
C HIS A 73 -5.59 -2.83 -19.92
N TRP A 74 -5.22 -2.25 -21.06
CA TRP A 74 -5.51 -2.79 -22.39
C TRP A 74 -4.58 -3.96 -22.77
N TYR A 75 -3.58 -4.26 -21.94
CA TYR A 75 -2.54 -5.24 -22.24
C TYR A 75 -2.98 -6.60 -21.70
N ASP A 76 -4.03 -7.17 -22.27
CA ASP A 76 -4.61 -8.45 -21.83
C ASP A 76 -4.17 -9.66 -22.70
N GLY A 77 -3.34 -9.42 -23.72
CA GLY A 77 -2.92 -10.44 -24.70
C GLY A 77 -3.90 -10.64 -25.87
N GLY A 78 -5.01 -9.92 -25.89
CA GLY A 78 -6.10 -10.01 -26.86
C GLY A 78 -5.90 -9.17 -28.11
N THR A 79 -6.89 -9.22 -29.00
CA THR A 79 -6.93 -8.40 -30.23
C THR A 79 -8.10 -7.43 -30.19
N HIS A 80 -7.79 -6.15 -30.05
CA HIS A 80 -8.76 -5.07 -29.91
C HIS A 80 -8.90 -4.25 -31.18
N GLU A 81 -10.08 -3.68 -31.37
CA GLU A 81 -10.34 -2.68 -32.41
C GLU A 81 -9.85 -1.31 -31.93
N VAL A 82 -8.84 -0.76 -32.60
CA VAL A 82 -8.32 0.58 -32.36
C VAL A 82 -8.87 1.52 -33.42
N VAL A 83 -9.52 2.58 -32.97
CA VAL A 83 -10.12 3.62 -33.81
C VAL A 83 -9.46 4.96 -33.48
N ILE A 84 -9.02 5.69 -34.49
CA ILE A 84 -8.49 7.05 -34.35
C ILE A 84 -9.46 8.00 -35.01
N LYS A 85 -9.91 9.01 -34.26
CA LYS A 85 -10.82 10.07 -34.72
C LYS A 85 -10.16 11.43 -34.57
N GLY A 86 -10.40 12.35 -35.51
CA GLY A 86 -10.07 13.76 -35.31
C GLY A 86 -10.90 14.36 -34.18
N THR A 87 -10.52 15.54 -33.68
CA THR A 87 -11.29 16.24 -32.62
C THR A 87 -12.74 16.53 -33.01
N SER A 88 -13.04 16.64 -34.31
CA SER A 88 -14.41 16.76 -34.85
C SER A 88 -15.21 15.45 -34.88
N GLY A 89 -14.63 14.34 -34.42
CA GLY A 89 -15.23 13.00 -34.49
C GLY A 89 -15.03 12.27 -35.82
N THR A 90 -14.38 12.89 -36.80
CA THR A 90 -14.13 12.30 -38.13
C THR A 90 -13.21 11.09 -38.01
N LEU A 91 -13.58 9.95 -38.60
CA LEU A 91 -12.76 8.74 -38.61
C LEU A 91 -11.47 8.97 -39.42
N LEU A 92 -10.32 8.82 -38.78
CA LEU A 92 -9.00 8.95 -39.40
C LEU A 92 -8.36 7.60 -39.70
N ALA A 93 -8.47 6.65 -38.77
CA ALA A 93 -7.94 5.30 -38.94
C ALA A 93 -8.74 4.28 -38.12
N LYS A 94 -8.77 3.03 -38.59
CA LYS A 94 -9.36 1.90 -37.88
C LYS A 94 -8.55 0.64 -38.15
N ARG A 95 -8.14 -0.08 -37.11
CA ARG A 95 -7.38 -1.33 -37.25
C ARG A 95 -7.61 -2.23 -36.05
N ARG A 96 -7.68 -3.55 -36.27
CA ARG A 96 -7.54 -4.53 -35.19
C ARG A 96 -6.06 -4.77 -34.90
N CYS A 97 -5.67 -4.58 -33.65
CA CYS A 97 -4.29 -4.74 -33.19
C CYS A 97 -4.24 -5.79 -32.09
N ALA A 98 -3.24 -6.68 -32.15
CA ALA A 98 -2.90 -7.53 -31.02
C ALA A 98 -2.23 -6.68 -29.94
N PHE A 99 -2.67 -6.81 -28.70
CA PHE A 99 -2.10 -6.14 -27.55
C PHE A 99 -1.23 -7.15 -26.79
N PRO A 100 -0.04 -6.76 -26.33
CA PRO A 100 0.78 -7.67 -25.55
C PRO A 100 0.17 -7.88 -24.16
N VAL A 101 0.59 -8.95 -23.47
CA VAL A 101 0.21 -9.18 -22.08
C VAL A 101 0.90 -8.16 -21.18
N ASN A 102 0.19 -7.67 -20.16
CA ASN A 102 0.73 -6.80 -19.14
C ASN A 102 1.85 -7.53 -18.38
N SER A 103 3.09 -7.12 -18.63
CA SER A 103 4.28 -7.74 -18.05
C SER A 103 4.29 -7.67 -16.52
N ASN A 104 3.69 -6.65 -15.92
CA ASN A 104 3.59 -6.52 -14.46
C ASN A 104 2.64 -7.58 -13.91
N ALA A 105 1.45 -7.72 -14.49
CA ALA A 105 0.49 -8.75 -14.11
C ALA A 105 1.07 -10.16 -14.32
N GLN A 106 1.79 -10.38 -15.43
CA GLN A 106 2.45 -11.66 -15.69
C GLN A 106 3.55 -11.96 -14.65
N TYR A 107 4.33 -10.96 -14.26
CA TYR A 107 5.38 -11.10 -13.26
C TYR A 107 4.82 -11.39 -11.86
N LEU A 108 3.77 -10.67 -11.45
CA LEU A 108 3.04 -10.95 -10.22
C LEU A 108 2.49 -12.38 -10.23
N GLN A 109 1.84 -12.80 -11.31
CA GLN A 109 1.30 -14.15 -11.44
C GLN A 109 2.37 -15.24 -11.26
N LYS A 110 3.57 -15.06 -11.82
CA LYS A 110 4.71 -15.99 -11.69
C LYS A 110 5.30 -16.03 -10.28
N SER A 111 5.02 -15.03 -9.46
CA SER A 111 5.53 -14.90 -8.09
C SER A 111 4.62 -15.56 -7.05
N ILE A 112 3.41 -15.97 -7.45
CA ILE A 112 2.50 -16.78 -6.62
C ILE A 112 3.00 -18.22 -6.60
N LEU A 113 3.15 -18.76 -5.39
CA LEU A 113 3.63 -20.12 -5.14
C LEU A 113 2.47 -21.08 -4.95
N MET A 114 1.48 -20.65 -4.18
CA MET A 114 0.22 -21.35 -4.00
C MET A 114 -0.88 -20.36 -3.65
N SER A 115 -2.12 -20.71 -3.93
CA SER A 115 -3.28 -19.94 -3.49
C SER A 115 -4.48 -20.86 -3.40
N ASP A 116 -5.32 -20.67 -2.38
CA ASP A 116 -6.56 -21.42 -2.24
C ASP A 116 -7.66 -20.57 -1.59
N VAL A 117 -8.90 -21.05 -1.68
CA VAL A 117 -10.10 -20.45 -1.11
C VAL A 117 -10.78 -21.47 -0.21
N TYR A 118 -10.68 -21.27 1.10
CA TYR A 118 -11.37 -22.11 2.09
C TYR A 118 -12.87 -21.84 2.15
N THR A 119 -13.28 -20.59 1.93
CA THR A 119 -14.69 -20.20 1.96
C THR A 119 -14.94 -19.21 0.84
N PRO A 120 -15.79 -19.53 -0.14
CA PRO A 120 -16.10 -18.62 -1.23
C PRO A 120 -16.64 -17.26 -0.75
N HIS A 121 -16.30 -16.21 -1.48
CA HIS A 121 -16.88 -14.89 -1.27
C HIS A 121 -18.32 -14.87 -1.81
N VAL A 122 -19.31 -14.56 -0.95
CA VAL A 122 -20.73 -14.53 -1.31
C VAL A 122 -21.28 -13.12 -1.06
N GLY A 123 -21.36 -12.31 -2.12
CA GLY A 123 -21.98 -10.98 -2.08
C GLY A 123 -21.23 -9.91 -1.27
N SER A 124 -21.87 -8.76 -1.05
CA SER A 124 -21.26 -7.58 -0.42
C SER A 124 -20.91 -7.82 1.05
N LYS A 125 -19.63 -8.12 1.31
CA LYS A 125 -19.01 -8.14 2.64
C LYS A 125 -17.95 -7.04 2.73
N LYS A 126 -17.56 -6.69 3.95
CA LYS A 126 -16.30 -5.97 4.20
C LYS A 126 -15.15 -6.93 3.86
N VAL A 127 -14.19 -6.54 3.03
CA VAL A 127 -13.04 -7.39 2.67
C VAL A 127 -11.79 -6.84 3.35
N ALA A 128 -10.92 -7.72 3.85
CA ALA A 128 -9.60 -7.34 4.37
C ALA A 128 -8.51 -8.14 3.67
N ILE A 129 -7.56 -7.45 3.03
CA ILE A 129 -6.37 -8.05 2.43
C ILE A 129 -5.18 -7.78 3.35
N VAL A 130 -4.70 -8.84 3.99
CA VAL A 130 -3.60 -8.81 4.96
C VAL A 130 -2.31 -9.17 4.25
N ALA A 131 -1.38 -8.22 4.16
CA ALA A 131 0.00 -8.48 3.77
C ALA A 131 0.78 -8.95 5.00
N ALA A 132 1.34 -10.15 4.96
CA ALA A 132 2.18 -10.67 6.03
C ALA A 132 3.51 -11.15 5.46
N TYR A 133 4.58 -10.95 6.20
CA TYR A 133 5.88 -11.54 5.89
C TYR A 133 6.27 -12.53 6.98
N SER A 134 6.74 -13.71 6.59
CA SER A 134 7.40 -14.61 7.53
C SER A 134 8.79 -15.00 7.05
N THR A 135 9.71 -15.07 8.02
CA THR A 135 11.08 -15.57 7.82
C THR A 135 11.14 -17.09 7.86
N ASP A 136 10.08 -17.74 8.32
CA ASP A 136 9.91 -19.19 8.28
C ASP A 136 8.63 -19.55 7.51
N ASP A 137 8.37 -20.84 7.31
CA ASP A 137 7.18 -21.35 6.65
C ASP A 137 5.91 -21.29 7.55
N GLN A 138 5.91 -20.48 8.60
CA GLN A 138 4.82 -20.38 9.56
C GLN A 138 4.29 -18.95 9.73
N VAL A 139 3.00 -18.87 10.05
CA VAL A 139 2.37 -17.63 10.50
C VAL A 139 2.63 -17.45 11.99
N ASN A 140 3.13 -16.28 12.39
CA ASN A 140 3.43 -15.97 13.80
C ASN A 140 2.16 -15.62 14.60
N GLU A 141 2.28 -15.57 15.93
CA GLU A 141 1.12 -15.34 16.81
C GLU A 141 0.49 -13.95 16.60
N CYS A 142 1.29 -12.92 16.31
CA CYS A 142 0.76 -11.58 15.98
C CYS A 142 -0.13 -11.60 14.72
N GLN A 143 0.32 -12.32 13.68
CA GLN A 143 -0.42 -12.45 12.43
C GLN A 143 -1.70 -13.26 12.62
N LYS A 144 -1.65 -14.39 13.34
CA LYS A 144 -2.85 -15.19 13.68
C LYS A 144 -3.87 -14.34 14.43
N TRP A 145 -3.40 -13.54 15.39
CA TRP A 145 -4.25 -12.66 16.18
C TRP A 145 -4.94 -11.58 15.32
N LEU A 146 -4.19 -10.90 14.44
CA LEU A 146 -4.76 -9.92 13.52
C LEU A 146 -5.81 -10.53 12.58
N LEU A 147 -5.51 -11.71 12.02
CA LEU A 147 -6.43 -12.43 11.13
C LEU A 147 -7.73 -12.81 11.85
N LYS A 148 -7.62 -13.36 13.07
CA LYS A 148 -8.76 -13.72 13.90
C LYS A 148 -9.60 -12.49 14.25
N TYR A 149 -8.96 -11.41 14.69
CA TYR A 149 -9.64 -10.16 15.01
C TYR A 149 -10.44 -9.64 13.81
N LEU A 150 -9.85 -9.55 12.61
CA LEU A 150 -10.56 -9.06 11.43
C LEU A 150 -11.76 -9.95 11.05
N ARG A 151 -11.64 -11.28 11.21
CA ARG A 151 -12.77 -12.20 10.98
C ARG A 151 -13.91 -11.96 11.97
N GLU A 152 -13.60 -11.78 13.26
CA GLU A 152 -14.58 -11.49 14.31
C GLU A 152 -15.29 -10.15 14.08
N GLN A 153 -14.62 -9.21 13.42
CA GLN A 153 -15.16 -7.92 13.01
C GLN A 153 -15.97 -7.99 11.69
N GLY A 154 -16.22 -9.20 11.18
CA GLY A 154 -17.07 -9.45 10.02
C GLY A 154 -16.38 -9.29 8.67
N TYR A 155 -15.05 -9.18 8.62
CA TYR A 155 -14.33 -9.11 7.35
C TYR A 155 -14.19 -10.48 6.68
N TYR A 156 -14.36 -10.50 5.36
CA TYR A 156 -13.82 -11.53 4.49
C TYR A 156 -12.30 -11.33 4.39
N VAL A 157 -11.57 -12.06 5.22
CA VAL A 157 -10.11 -11.98 5.31
C VAL A 157 -9.40 -12.79 4.22
N VAL A 158 -8.55 -12.12 3.45
CA VAL A 158 -7.59 -12.66 2.49
C VAL A 158 -6.18 -12.49 3.05
N LEU A 159 -5.42 -13.57 3.17
CA LEU A 159 -4.02 -13.52 3.59
C LEU A 159 -3.08 -13.58 2.37
N ALA A 160 -2.22 -12.59 2.19
CA ALA A 160 -1.10 -12.62 1.26
C ALA A 160 0.21 -12.79 2.04
N LEU A 161 0.65 -14.04 2.19
CA LEU A 161 1.86 -14.41 2.92
C LEU A 161 3.08 -14.40 2.00
N ALA A 162 4.01 -13.50 2.29
CA ALA A 162 5.30 -13.40 1.63
C ALA A 162 6.35 -14.21 2.37
N LEU A 163 7.10 -15.01 1.61
CA LEU A 163 8.23 -15.81 2.11
C LEU A 163 9.53 -15.40 1.41
N PRO A 164 10.68 -15.52 2.08
CA PRO A 164 11.97 -15.46 1.40
C PRO A 164 12.09 -16.64 0.42
N ASP A 165 12.86 -16.47 -0.66
CA ASP A 165 12.99 -17.48 -1.73
C ASP A 165 13.47 -18.84 -1.20
N GLU A 166 14.25 -18.83 -0.12
CA GLU A 166 14.79 -20.03 0.55
C GLU A 166 13.71 -20.88 1.23
N CYS A 167 12.60 -20.27 1.68
CA CYS A 167 11.52 -20.96 2.39
C CYS A 167 10.41 -21.48 1.46
N VAL A 168 10.51 -21.23 0.15
CA VAL A 168 9.47 -21.52 -0.85
C VAL A 168 9.20 -23.03 -1.03
N GLN A 169 10.11 -23.90 -0.62
CA GLN A 169 10.07 -25.33 -0.92
C GLN A 169 9.64 -26.23 0.25
N HIS A 170 9.30 -25.68 1.41
CA HIS A 170 9.11 -26.47 2.64
C HIS A 170 7.68 -26.39 3.19
N ARG A 171 7.06 -27.58 3.31
CA ARG A 171 5.83 -27.99 4.04
C ARG A 171 4.52 -27.22 3.77
N PRO A 172 3.35 -27.87 3.95
CA PRO A 172 2.06 -27.20 3.86
C PRO A 172 1.85 -26.23 5.04
N ILE A 173 1.55 -24.98 4.72
CA ILE A 173 1.18 -23.97 5.72
C ILE A 173 -0.27 -24.19 6.11
N SER A 174 -0.51 -24.59 7.37
CA SER A 174 -1.88 -24.75 7.87
C SER A 174 -2.48 -23.38 8.16
N LEU A 175 -3.30 -22.89 7.22
CA LEU A 175 -4.01 -21.60 7.30
C LEU A 175 -5.51 -21.76 7.53
N ALA A 176 -5.98 -23.00 7.66
CA ALA A 176 -7.40 -23.30 7.86
C ALA A 176 -7.92 -22.63 9.14
N GLY A 177 -9.09 -22.00 9.02
CA GLY A 177 -9.73 -21.26 10.13
C GLY A 177 -9.18 -19.85 10.38
N LEU A 178 -7.99 -19.50 9.88
CA LEU A 178 -7.40 -18.16 10.06
C LEU A 178 -7.87 -17.14 9.02
N CYS A 179 -8.12 -17.57 7.79
CA CYS A 179 -8.54 -16.70 6.67
C CYS A 179 -9.58 -17.40 5.80
N HIS A 180 -10.27 -16.66 4.93
CA HIS A 180 -11.22 -17.24 3.97
C HIS A 180 -10.54 -17.62 2.66
N ALA A 181 -9.52 -16.87 2.26
CA ALA A 181 -8.65 -17.18 1.15
C ALA A 181 -7.20 -16.82 1.50
N PHE A 182 -6.25 -17.48 0.85
CA PHE A 182 -4.83 -17.15 1.02
C PHE A 182 -4.06 -17.31 -0.27
N LEU A 183 -3.00 -16.53 -0.40
CA LEU A 183 -1.92 -16.77 -1.36
C LEU A 183 -0.59 -16.74 -0.62
N VAL A 184 0.30 -17.64 -1.00
CA VAL A 184 1.70 -17.64 -0.60
C VAL A 184 2.51 -17.22 -1.82
N ARG A 185 3.45 -16.30 -1.61
CA ARG A 185 4.22 -15.66 -2.69
C ARG A 185 5.68 -15.46 -2.32
N ARG A 186 6.51 -15.31 -3.34
CA ARG A 186 7.88 -14.77 -3.18
C ARG A 186 7.82 -13.33 -2.71
N ASN A 187 8.80 -12.91 -1.91
CA ASN A 187 8.87 -11.55 -1.36
C ASN A 187 9.33 -10.45 -2.35
N VAL A 188 8.68 -10.34 -3.52
CA VAL A 188 8.90 -9.25 -4.49
C VAL A 188 7.83 -8.14 -4.44
N GLY A 189 8.26 -6.87 -4.32
CA GLY A 189 7.37 -5.71 -4.23
C GLY A 189 6.80 -5.44 -2.83
N TYR A 190 7.26 -6.16 -1.81
CA TYR A 190 6.88 -5.98 -0.40
C TYR A 190 5.35 -6.01 -0.16
N ASP A 191 4.83 -5.16 0.71
CA ASP A 191 3.41 -5.15 1.12
C ASP A 191 2.47 -4.77 -0.02
N PHE A 192 2.82 -3.74 -0.81
CA PHE A 192 2.07 -3.38 -2.02
C PHE A 192 2.10 -4.49 -3.05
N GLY A 193 3.21 -5.23 -3.14
CA GLY A 193 3.28 -6.48 -3.87
C GLY A 193 2.23 -7.46 -3.37
N SER A 194 2.18 -7.76 -2.06
CA SER A 194 1.18 -8.65 -1.47
C SER A 194 -0.26 -8.26 -1.83
N TRP A 195 -0.61 -6.98 -1.68
CA TRP A 195 -1.93 -6.48 -2.05
C TRP A 195 -2.20 -6.57 -3.55
N ALA A 196 -1.22 -6.26 -4.40
CA ALA A 196 -1.34 -6.39 -5.86
C ALA A 196 -1.55 -7.85 -6.30
N HIS A 197 -0.88 -8.83 -5.67
CA HIS A 197 -1.11 -10.24 -5.96
C HIS A 197 -2.52 -10.69 -5.58
N ALA A 198 -3.00 -10.27 -4.40
CA ALA A 198 -4.35 -10.59 -3.96
C ALA A 198 -5.41 -9.90 -4.84
N TRP A 199 -5.15 -8.65 -5.24
CA TRP A 199 -6.01 -7.90 -6.13
C TRP A 199 -6.05 -8.51 -7.54
N LEU A 200 -4.90 -8.89 -8.10
CA LEU A 200 -4.83 -9.61 -9.38
C LEU A 200 -5.66 -10.90 -9.35
N ARG A 201 -5.63 -11.63 -8.22
CA ARG A 201 -6.31 -12.91 -8.08
C ARG A 201 -7.81 -12.79 -7.83
N TRP A 202 -8.23 -11.83 -7.01
CA TRP A 202 -9.60 -11.76 -6.49
C TRP A 202 -10.25 -10.37 -6.53
N GLY A 203 -9.56 -9.33 -6.99
CA GLY A 203 -10.07 -7.95 -7.03
C GLY A 203 -11.39 -7.82 -7.79
N GLY A 204 -11.56 -8.61 -8.86
CA GLY A 204 -12.83 -8.70 -9.59
C GLY A 204 -14.02 -9.14 -8.72
N LEU A 205 -13.80 -9.99 -7.72
CA LEU A 205 -14.84 -10.44 -6.77
C LEU A 205 -15.17 -9.37 -5.72
N PHE A 206 -14.25 -8.44 -5.49
CA PHE A 206 -14.37 -7.41 -4.45
C PHE A 206 -14.95 -6.09 -4.96
N LYS A 207 -15.22 -5.96 -6.28
CA LYS A 207 -15.79 -4.73 -6.88
C LYS A 207 -17.15 -4.32 -6.29
N THR A 208 -17.89 -5.27 -5.71
CA THR A 208 -19.19 -5.04 -5.06
C THR A 208 -19.11 -5.04 -3.53
N ALA A 209 -17.91 -5.11 -2.95
CA ALA A 209 -17.71 -5.03 -1.51
C ALA A 209 -18.13 -3.65 -1.00
N SER A 210 -18.61 -3.58 0.25
CA SER A 210 -18.90 -2.29 0.89
C SER A 210 -17.63 -1.51 1.23
N GLN A 211 -16.49 -2.20 1.30
CA GLN A 211 -15.15 -1.64 1.40
C GLN A 211 -14.10 -2.74 1.23
N VAL A 212 -12.88 -2.34 0.89
CA VAL A 212 -11.69 -3.19 0.99
C VAL A 212 -10.69 -2.52 1.92
N LEU A 213 -10.36 -3.20 3.02
CA LEU A 213 -9.29 -2.87 3.94
C LEU A 213 -7.99 -3.54 3.46
N PHE A 214 -6.91 -2.79 3.43
CA PHE A 214 -5.56 -3.24 3.21
C PHE A 214 -4.76 -2.99 4.49
N VAL A 215 -4.17 -4.05 5.03
CA VAL A 215 -3.42 -3.99 6.29
C VAL A 215 -2.16 -4.82 6.15
N ASN A 216 -1.06 -4.34 6.70
CA ASN A 216 0.16 -5.14 6.81
C ASN A 216 0.39 -5.60 8.25
N ASP A 217 1.27 -6.56 8.42
CA ASP A 217 1.57 -7.11 9.73
C ASP A 217 2.63 -6.29 10.49
N SER A 218 2.83 -4.99 10.20
CA SER A 218 3.77 -4.15 10.97
C SER A 218 3.23 -3.67 12.32
N ILE A 219 2.02 -4.10 12.69
CA ILE A 219 1.29 -3.74 13.91
C ILE A 219 1.00 -4.97 14.78
N VAL A 220 0.77 -4.75 16.07
CA VAL A 220 0.41 -5.75 17.07
C VAL A 220 -0.80 -5.24 17.85
N GLY A 221 -1.83 -6.07 17.98
CA GLY A 221 -3.05 -5.74 18.69
C GLY A 221 -4.27 -6.44 18.08
N PRO A 222 -5.48 -6.16 18.58
CA PRO A 222 -5.78 -5.11 19.56
C PRO A 222 -5.15 -5.36 20.95
N VAL A 223 -4.53 -4.33 21.54
CA VAL A 223 -3.96 -4.35 22.90
C VAL A 223 -4.85 -3.66 23.93
N VAL A 224 -5.82 -2.87 23.46
CA VAL A 224 -6.88 -2.25 24.25
C VAL A 224 -8.22 -2.53 23.58
N PRO A 225 -9.31 -2.69 24.35
CA PRO A 225 -10.65 -2.78 23.77
C PRO A 225 -11.06 -1.46 23.14
N GLY A 226 -11.89 -1.50 22.10
CA GLY A 226 -12.38 -0.29 21.44
C GLY A 226 -13.26 -0.57 20.23
N ASN A 227 -13.89 0.47 19.72
CA ASN A 227 -14.77 0.47 18.54
C ASN A 227 -14.07 1.02 17.28
N PHE A 228 -12.74 1.13 17.28
CA PHE A 228 -11.94 1.80 16.25
C PHE A 228 -12.39 1.49 14.81
N LEU A 229 -12.61 0.22 14.46
CA LEU A 229 -13.03 -0.14 13.10
C LEU A 229 -14.38 0.47 12.72
N ALA A 230 -15.33 0.55 13.64
CA ALA A 230 -16.62 1.18 13.36
C ALA A 230 -16.46 2.68 13.10
N GLU A 231 -15.63 3.36 13.89
CA GLU A 231 -15.32 4.79 13.69
C GLU A 231 -14.55 5.03 12.39
N PHE A 232 -13.57 4.17 12.11
CA PHE A 232 -12.76 4.20 10.89
C PHE A 232 -13.60 3.96 9.63
N ASP A 233 -14.53 3.01 9.68
CA ASP A 233 -15.45 2.69 8.60
C ASP A 233 -16.49 3.81 8.37
N ALA A 234 -16.86 4.55 9.42
CA ALA A 234 -17.84 5.63 9.33
C ALA A 234 -17.29 6.93 8.69
N LEU A 235 -15.98 7.06 8.52
CA LEU A 235 -15.40 8.25 7.89
C LEU A 235 -15.82 8.38 6.42
N ASP A 236 -16.25 9.59 6.06
CA ASP A 236 -16.57 9.94 4.68
C ASP A 236 -15.29 10.18 3.88
N TYR A 237 -14.58 9.12 3.51
CA TYR A 237 -13.41 9.15 2.64
C TYR A 237 -13.46 7.98 1.66
N ASP A 238 -13.11 8.25 0.41
CA ASP A 238 -12.96 7.27 -0.65
C ASP A 238 -11.71 6.40 -0.43
N LEU A 239 -10.64 7.02 0.07
CA LEU A 239 -9.43 6.36 0.57
C LEU A 239 -9.09 6.92 1.95
N CYS A 240 -8.98 6.05 2.95
CA CYS A 240 -8.65 6.45 4.31
C CYS A 240 -7.53 5.58 4.88
N GLY A 241 -6.47 6.19 5.42
CA GLY A 241 -5.50 5.48 6.26
C GLY A 241 -5.61 5.87 7.72
N VAL A 242 -4.89 5.20 8.61
CA VAL A 242 -4.91 5.56 10.04
C VAL A 242 -4.14 6.85 10.29
N THR A 243 -2.90 6.96 9.80
CA THR A 243 -2.04 8.14 9.97
C THR A 243 -1.42 8.59 8.65
N GLU A 244 -0.93 9.82 8.64
CA GLU A 244 -0.15 10.42 7.55
C GLU A 244 1.33 10.56 7.93
N SER A 245 2.20 10.85 6.96
CA SER A 245 3.58 11.26 7.21
C SER A 245 3.99 12.41 6.28
N PHE A 246 4.90 13.24 6.76
CA PHE A 246 5.45 14.41 6.06
C PHE A 246 6.94 14.26 5.71
N GLN A 247 7.56 13.10 5.97
CA GLN A 247 9.01 12.87 5.82
C GLN A 247 9.57 13.15 4.42
N HIS A 248 8.76 12.99 3.38
CA HIS A 248 9.13 13.31 1.99
C HIS A 248 8.21 14.38 1.40
N THR A 249 6.92 14.12 1.53
CA THR A 249 5.78 14.95 1.14
C THR A 249 4.60 14.39 1.90
N TRP A 250 3.49 15.12 1.99
CA TRP A 250 2.29 14.58 2.60
C TRP A 250 1.85 13.29 1.89
N HIS A 251 1.69 12.21 2.66
CA HIS A 251 1.17 10.93 2.20
C HIS A 251 0.51 10.16 3.33
N VAL A 252 -0.40 9.26 2.95
CA VAL A 252 -1.07 8.33 3.86
C VAL A 252 -0.14 7.15 4.14
N GLN A 253 0.06 6.78 5.41
CA GLN A 253 0.84 5.59 5.77
C GLN A 253 0.06 4.31 5.43
N SER A 254 0.75 3.32 4.87
CA SER A 254 0.09 2.16 4.25
C SER A 254 -0.16 0.97 5.18
N TYR A 255 0.19 1.05 6.47
CA TYR A 255 0.06 -0.13 7.35
C TYR A 255 -1.39 -0.53 7.66
N PHE A 256 -2.33 0.41 7.50
CA PHE A 256 -3.75 0.19 7.75
C PHE A 256 -4.55 1.26 6.97
N TRP A 257 -5.14 0.87 5.85
CA TRP A 257 -5.90 1.77 4.98
C TRP A 257 -7.03 1.06 4.26
N ARG A 258 -8.12 1.78 3.95
CA ARG A 258 -9.27 1.23 3.24
C ARG A 258 -9.63 2.08 2.04
N VAL A 259 -10.40 1.46 1.14
CA VAL A 259 -11.08 2.12 0.03
C VAL A 259 -12.58 1.85 0.06
N ALA A 260 -13.35 2.87 -0.29
CA ALA A 260 -14.81 2.84 -0.35
C ALA A 260 -15.34 2.28 -1.68
N PRO A 261 -16.65 1.99 -1.79
CA PRO A 261 -17.26 1.45 -3.02
C PRO A 261 -17.05 2.32 -4.26
N SER A 262 -16.96 3.65 -4.09
CA SER A 262 -16.65 4.61 -5.15
C SER A 262 -15.36 4.29 -5.89
N VAL A 263 -14.33 3.86 -5.16
CA VAL A 263 -13.04 3.43 -5.72
C VAL A 263 -13.15 2.04 -6.36
N LEU A 264 -13.90 1.14 -5.74
CA LEU A 264 -14.06 -0.26 -6.16
C LEU A 264 -14.87 -0.42 -7.46
N ALA A 265 -15.80 0.50 -7.73
CA ALA A 265 -16.66 0.46 -8.91
C ALA A 265 -15.90 0.70 -10.24
N GLY A 266 -14.77 1.41 -10.17
CA GLY A 266 -13.96 1.77 -11.33
C GLY A 266 -12.84 0.77 -11.64
N ALA A 267 -11.95 1.19 -12.54
CA ALA A 267 -10.71 0.47 -12.82
C ALA A 267 -9.56 0.91 -11.92
N HIS A 268 -9.75 1.88 -11.00
CA HIS A 268 -8.65 2.60 -10.34
C HIS A 268 -7.68 1.72 -9.55
N LEU A 269 -8.15 0.64 -8.93
CA LEU A 269 -7.26 -0.31 -8.26
C LEU A 269 -6.52 -1.22 -9.26
N ASP A 270 -7.18 -1.59 -10.37
CA ASP A 270 -6.52 -2.29 -11.47
C ASP A 270 -5.43 -1.39 -12.07
N GLU A 271 -5.71 -0.09 -12.23
CA GLU A 271 -4.73 0.89 -12.71
C GLU A 271 -3.58 1.09 -11.72
N PHE A 272 -3.90 1.28 -10.44
CA PHE A 272 -2.92 1.51 -9.38
C PHE A 272 -1.99 0.32 -9.20
N PHE A 273 -2.53 -0.89 -9.02
CA PHE A 273 -1.73 -2.07 -8.71
C PHE A 273 -1.10 -2.71 -9.95
N LEU A 274 -1.82 -2.75 -11.08
CA LEU A 274 -1.41 -3.58 -12.22
C LEU A 274 -0.80 -2.77 -13.35
N CYS A 275 -1.00 -1.45 -13.40
CA CYS A 275 -0.67 -0.66 -14.58
C CYS A 275 0.30 0.49 -14.37
N ARG A 276 0.32 1.12 -13.19
CA ARG A 276 1.16 2.31 -12.95
C ARG A 276 2.63 2.01 -12.67
N HIS A 277 2.95 0.87 -12.07
CA HIS A 277 4.29 0.61 -11.58
C HIS A 277 4.76 -0.81 -11.91
N ALA A 278 6.02 -0.92 -12.35
CA ALA A 278 6.73 -2.19 -12.28
C ALA A 278 6.83 -2.63 -10.82
N VAL A 279 6.89 -3.94 -10.57
CA VAL A 279 7.04 -4.45 -9.20
C VAL A 279 8.34 -3.89 -8.61
N ALA A 280 8.22 -3.14 -7.51
CA ALA A 280 9.36 -2.43 -6.94
C ALA A 280 10.52 -3.38 -6.61
N ALA A 281 11.72 -3.03 -7.08
CA ALA A 281 12.94 -3.80 -6.89
C ALA A 281 13.63 -3.52 -5.54
N SER A 282 13.25 -2.43 -4.85
CA SER A 282 13.81 -2.03 -3.56
C SER A 282 12.74 -1.45 -2.62
N LYS A 283 13.05 -1.36 -1.32
CA LYS A 283 12.16 -0.71 -0.34
C LYS A 283 11.94 0.77 -0.62
N ASP A 284 13.00 1.49 -1.00
CA ASP A 284 12.91 2.91 -1.34
C ASP A 284 12.04 3.14 -2.57
N GLU A 285 12.16 2.25 -3.56
CA GLU A 285 11.28 2.25 -4.72
C GLU A 285 9.84 1.94 -4.31
N ALA A 286 9.60 1.01 -3.39
CA ALA A 286 8.26 0.73 -2.89
C ALA A 286 7.64 1.95 -2.17
N ILE A 287 8.41 2.65 -1.32
CA ILE A 287 7.93 3.87 -0.64
C ILE A 287 7.58 4.97 -1.66
N LYS A 288 8.48 5.23 -2.62
CA LYS A 288 8.27 6.26 -3.64
C LYS A 288 7.13 5.91 -4.60
N ASN A 289 7.12 4.67 -5.11
CA ASN A 289 6.17 4.22 -6.14
C ASN A 289 4.80 3.91 -5.56
N TYR A 290 4.68 3.66 -4.26
CA TYR A 290 3.41 3.27 -3.68
C TYR A 290 2.95 4.18 -2.55
N GLU A 291 3.68 4.33 -1.44
CA GLU A 291 3.16 5.14 -0.32
C GLU A 291 2.94 6.61 -0.69
N VAL A 292 3.96 7.24 -1.29
CA VAL A 292 3.85 8.63 -1.74
C VAL A 292 2.91 8.78 -2.93
N ALA A 293 2.91 7.79 -3.82
CA ALA A 293 2.14 7.84 -5.06
C ALA A 293 0.66 7.50 -4.87
N MET A 294 0.29 6.73 -3.83
CA MET A 294 -1.07 6.28 -3.56
C MET A 294 -2.00 7.47 -3.31
N ALA A 295 -1.73 8.25 -2.26
CA ALA A 295 -2.56 9.40 -1.92
C ALA A 295 -2.66 10.39 -3.09
N LYS A 296 -1.54 10.64 -3.78
CA LYS A 296 -1.49 11.51 -4.96
C LYS A 296 -2.32 10.97 -6.13
N TYR A 297 -2.26 9.66 -6.41
CA TYR A 297 -3.02 9.04 -7.49
C TYR A 297 -4.53 9.18 -7.27
N PHE A 298 -5.01 8.73 -6.10
CA PHE A 298 -6.43 8.75 -5.83
C PHE A 298 -6.96 10.20 -5.77
N HIS A 299 -6.20 11.11 -5.16
CA HIS A 299 -6.58 12.52 -5.15
C HIS A 299 -6.64 13.13 -6.57
N ALA A 300 -5.66 12.84 -7.43
CA ALA A 300 -5.65 13.30 -8.82
C ALA A 300 -6.79 12.70 -9.68
N ASN A 301 -7.39 11.60 -9.25
CA ASN A 301 -8.57 10.99 -9.88
C ASN A 301 -9.89 11.47 -9.25
N GLY A 302 -9.85 12.52 -8.43
CA GLY A 302 -11.05 13.16 -7.86
C GLY A 302 -11.59 12.49 -6.59
N PHE A 303 -10.87 11.54 -6.01
CA PHE A 303 -11.28 10.88 -4.78
C PHE A 303 -10.95 11.71 -3.53
N LYS A 304 -11.84 11.63 -2.53
CA LYS A 304 -11.64 12.20 -1.20
C LYS A 304 -10.68 11.31 -0.40
N VAL A 305 -9.46 11.79 -0.23
CA VAL A 305 -8.39 11.07 0.49
C VAL A 305 -8.18 11.70 1.87
N GLY A 306 -8.02 10.88 2.91
CA GLY A 306 -7.76 11.39 4.25
C GLY A 306 -7.19 10.35 5.20
N VAL A 307 -7.11 10.75 6.48
CA VAL A 307 -6.64 9.90 7.58
C VAL A 307 -7.57 10.01 8.77
N TRP A 308 -7.64 8.95 9.58
CA TRP A 308 -8.43 8.93 10.81
C TRP A 308 -7.78 9.75 11.93
N ALA A 309 -6.46 9.66 12.05
CA ALA A 309 -5.66 10.37 13.02
C ALA A 309 -4.66 11.31 12.33
N ALA A 310 -5.07 12.57 12.13
CA ALA A 310 -4.19 13.62 11.63
C ALA A 310 -3.06 13.90 12.62
N SER A 311 -1.84 14.10 12.12
CA SER A 311 -0.65 14.23 12.99
C SER A 311 -0.76 15.41 13.97
N SER A 312 -1.41 16.50 13.54
CA SER A 312 -1.68 17.67 14.38
C SER A 312 -2.57 17.35 15.58
N SER A 313 -3.56 16.46 15.42
CA SER A 313 -4.50 16.09 16.48
C SER A 313 -3.88 15.11 17.48
N ILE A 314 -3.15 14.10 16.99
CA ILE A 314 -2.56 13.07 17.86
C ILE A 314 -1.29 13.54 18.58
N ARG A 315 -0.61 14.58 18.07
CA ARG A 315 0.58 15.13 18.72
C ARG A 315 0.27 15.66 20.12
N SER A 316 -0.78 16.45 20.26
CA SER A 316 -1.19 17.02 21.55
C SER A 316 -1.59 15.92 22.53
N LEU A 317 -2.38 14.94 22.08
CA LEU A 317 -2.76 13.78 22.90
C LEU A 317 -1.52 12.98 23.35
N ALA A 318 -0.58 12.73 22.45
CA ALA A 318 0.65 12.02 22.76
C ALA A 318 1.52 12.79 23.78
N PHE A 319 1.60 14.12 23.63
CA PHE A 319 2.32 14.99 24.55
C PHE A 319 1.69 14.96 25.95
N ASP A 320 0.39 15.20 26.05
CA ASP A 320 -0.34 15.23 27.33
C ASP A 320 -0.25 13.88 28.04
N ALA A 321 -0.46 12.78 27.30
CA ALA A 321 -0.41 11.43 27.84
C ALA A 321 1.00 11.03 28.29
N PHE A 322 2.05 11.48 27.58
CA PHE A 322 3.43 11.26 28.00
C PHE A 322 3.80 12.12 29.21
N GLN A 323 3.37 13.38 29.25
CA GLN A 323 3.60 14.28 30.37
C GLN A 323 2.97 13.73 31.65
N GLN A 324 1.75 13.18 31.57
CA GLN A 324 1.10 12.52 32.71
C GLN A 324 1.89 11.31 33.20
N THR A 325 2.37 10.43 32.31
CA THR A 325 3.26 9.32 32.70
C THR A 325 4.51 9.85 33.42
N LEU A 326 5.17 10.86 32.85
CA LEU A 326 6.39 11.42 33.41
C LEU A 326 6.13 11.98 34.81
N GLN A 327 5.07 12.79 34.98
CA GLN A 327 4.68 13.34 36.28
C GLN A 327 4.40 12.25 37.31
N HIS A 328 3.66 11.20 36.94
CA HIS A 328 3.38 10.07 37.82
C HIS A 328 4.67 9.35 38.25
N ARG A 329 5.59 9.08 37.32
CA ARG A 329 6.85 8.40 37.62
C ARG A 329 7.76 9.25 38.53
N LEU A 330 7.85 10.56 38.29
CA LEU A 330 8.59 11.48 39.15
C LEU A 330 7.98 11.55 40.55
N ALA A 331 6.65 11.62 40.65
CA ALA A 331 5.94 11.63 41.93
C ALA A 331 6.19 10.35 42.74
N ILE A 332 6.10 9.17 42.10
CA ILE A 332 6.40 7.88 42.76
C ILE A 332 7.84 7.85 43.29
N LYS A 333 8.83 8.29 42.49
CA LYS A 333 10.23 8.33 42.94
C LYS A 333 10.42 9.29 44.13
N SER A 334 9.80 10.46 44.08
CA SER A 334 9.84 11.42 45.18
C SER A 334 9.26 10.84 46.48
N LEU A 335 8.11 10.15 46.39
CA LEU A 335 7.46 9.51 47.53
C LEU A 335 8.28 8.34 48.12
N VAL A 336 8.85 7.48 47.28
CA VAL A 336 9.63 6.31 47.72
C VAL A 336 10.92 6.71 48.44
N TYR A 337 11.57 7.80 48.02
CA TYR A 337 12.89 8.19 48.52
C TYR A 337 12.89 9.37 49.52
N GLN A 338 11.72 9.78 50.03
CA GLN A 338 11.49 10.74 51.13
C GLN A 338 12.52 11.89 51.22
N ASN A 339 12.58 12.79 50.23
CA ASN A 339 13.41 14.01 50.25
C ASN A 339 14.89 13.82 50.65
N SER A 340 15.49 12.71 50.22
CA SER A 340 16.93 12.45 50.34
C SER A 340 17.69 12.89 49.08
N ALA A 341 19.02 13.03 49.15
CA ALA A 341 19.86 13.24 47.96
C ALA A 341 19.65 12.14 46.89
N LEU A 342 19.29 10.93 47.32
CA LEU A 342 18.93 9.81 46.45
C LEU A 342 17.62 10.08 45.68
N ALA A 343 16.63 10.73 46.30
CA ALA A 343 15.38 11.12 45.63
C ALA A 343 15.65 12.09 44.47
N THR A 344 16.51 13.10 44.71
CA THR A 344 16.92 14.06 43.68
C THR A 344 17.65 13.36 42.54
N ALA A 345 18.65 12.51 42.83
CA ALA A 345 19.39 11.77 41.82
C ALA A 345 18.48 10.87 40.96
N MET A 346 17.55 10.15 41.59
CA MET A 346 16.59 9.29 40.87
C MET A 346 15.60 10.08 40.01
N THR A 347 15.15 11.24 40.49
CA THR A 347 14.24 12.13 39.75
C THR A 347 14.95 12.73 38.54
N SER A 348 16.21 13.18 38.71
CA SER A 348 17.06 13.66 37.61
C SER A 348 17.29 12.58 36.56
N HIS A 349 17.56 11.33 36.97
CA HIS A 349 17.75 10.21 36.05
C HIS A 349 16.50 9.92 35.21
N VAL A 350 15.31 9.96 35.80
CA VAL A 350 14.04 9.79 35.07
C VAL A 350 13.84 10.93 34.07
N ALA A 351 14.08 12.18 34.48
CA ALA A 351 13.93 13.35 33.63
C ALA A 351 14.93 13.34 32.45
N GLU A 352 16.20 12.98 32.71
CA GLU A 352 17.25 12.90 31.70
C GLU A 352 16.91 11.87 30.62
N LYS A 353 16.43 10.68 31.02
CA LYS A 353 15.96 9.66 30.07
C LYS A 353 14.74 10.11 29.27
N ALA A 354 13.85 10.90 29.87
CA ALA A 354 12.63 11.35 29.20
C ALA A 354 12.84 12.49 28.21
N MET A 355 13.88 13.30 28.40
CA MET A 355 14.09 14.53 27.64
C MET A 355 14.25 14.33 26.12
N PRO A 356 15.00 13.33 25.63
CA PRO A 356 15.13 13.10 24.19
C PRO A 356 13.78 12.81 23.53
N TYR A 357 12.95 11.98 24.17
CA TYR A 357 11.62 11.66 23.65
C TYR A 357 10.66 12.86 23.71
N LEU A 358 10.70 13.63 24.80
CA LEU A 358 9.91 14.87 24.92
C LEU A 358 10.28 15.89 23.83
N ALA A 359 11.58 16.11 23.62
CA ALA A 359 12.09 16.97 22.56
C ALA A 359 11.67 16.45 21.17
N ALA A 360 11.70 15.12 20.97
CA ALA A 360 11.23 14.51 19.75
C ALA A 360 9.74 14.76 19.51
N LEU A 361 8.87 14.65 20.53
CA LEU A 361 7.43 14.95 20.42
C LEU A 361 7.13 16.40 19.99
N LEU A 362 7.97 17.35 20.41
CA LEU A 362 7.85 18.78 20.10
C LEU A 362 8.52 19.18 18.78
N SER A 363 9.33 18.31 18.18
CA SER A 363 10.03 18.55 16.92
C SER A 363 9.12 18.30 15.71
N ASP A 364 9.13 19.14 14.69
CA ASP A 364 8.32 18.90 13.48
C ASP A 364 8.91 17.81 12.54
N GLN A 365 10.05 17.23 12.91
CA GLN A 365 10.79 16.24 12.11
C GLN A 365 10.47 14.80 12.52
N HIS A 366 9.19 14.41 12.50
CA HIS A 366 8.79 13.03 12.78
C HIS A 366 8.86 12.17 11.52
N GLN A 367 9.62 11.07 11.56
CA GLN A 367 9.70 10.14 10.43
C GLN A 367 8.45 9.25 10.34
N ASN A 368 7.97 8.76 11.49
CA ASN A 368 6.83 7.85 11.58
C ASN A 368 5.87 8.24 12.71
N PRO A 369 4.76 8.93 12.41
CA PRO A 369 3.79 9.36 13.43
C PRO A 369 3.20 8.21 14.27
N ALA A 370 3.00 7.03 13.67
CA ALA A 370 2.53 5.86 14.42
C ALA A 370 3.53 5.31 15.45
N GLN A 371 4.81 5.67 15.35
CA GLN A 371 5.84 5.34 16.35
C GLN A 371 6.01 6.47 17.38
N HIS A 372 6.11 7.72 16.93
CA HIS A 372 6.30 8.87 17.85
C HIS A 372 5.06 9.18 18.68
N PHE A 373 3.87 9.06 18.09
CA PHE A 373 2.60 9.42 18.73
C PHE A 373 1.78 8.19 19.12
N TRP A 374 2.42 7.03 19.28
CA TRP A 374 1.77 5.76 19.58
C TRP A 374 0.82 5.87 20.78
N LYS A 375 1.21 6.62 21.82
CA LYS A 375 0.37 6.82 23.00
C LYS A 375 -0.86 7.66 22.70
N GLY A 376 -0.69 8.75 21.96
CA GLY A 376 -1.81 9.57 21.49
C GLY A 376 -2.79 8.79 20.61
N LEU A 377 -2.29 7.83 19.82
CA LEU A 377 -3.14 6.91 19.04
C LEU A 377 -3.93 5.97 19.95
N ILE A 378 -3.31 5.40 20.98
CA ILE A 378 -4.01 4.55 21.97
C ILE A 378 -5.09 5.34 22.70
N GLU A 379 -4.78 6.56 23.15
CA GLU A 379 -5.75 7.46 23.80
C GLU A 379 -6.91 7.86 22.87
N LEU A 380 -6.62 8.04 21.58
CA LEU A 380 -7.65 8.30 20.57
C LEU A 380 -8.49 7.05 20.25
N GLY A 381 -8.07 5.86 20.69
CA GLY A 381 -8.81 4.60 20.52
C GLY A 381 -8.25 3.65 19.46
N PHE A 382 -7.12 3.96 18.82
CA PHE A 382 -6.45 3.04 17.89
C PHE A 382 -5.80 1.88 18.67
N PRO A 383 -6.25 0.64 18.52
CA PRO A 383 -5.92 -0.40 19.49
C PRO A 383 -4.63 -1.15 19.16
N PHE A 384 -3.78 -0.66 18.25
CA PHE A 384 -2.59 -1.38 17.80
C PHE A 384 -1.30 -0.59 18.06
N ILE A 385 -0.22 -1.33 18.32
CA ILE A 385 1.13 -0.79 18.51
C ILE A 385 2.02 -1.25 17.35
N LYS A 386 2.91 -0.38 16.85
CA LYS A 386 3.90 -0.78 15.84
C LYS A 386 4.85 -1.84 16.38
N LYS A 387 5.05 -2.95 15.65
CA LYS A 387 6.00 -4.03 16.02
C LYS A 387 7.38 -3.48 16.35
N GLU A 388 7.91 -2.59 15.52
CA GLU A 388 9.24 -2.02 15.72
C GLU A 388 9.38 -1.19 17.01
N LEU A 389 8.29 -0.63 17.52
CA LEU A 389 8.33 0.06 18.81
C LEU A 389 8.66 -0.93 19.95
N LEU A 390 8.13 -2.15 19.86
CA LEU A 390 8.36 -3.23 20.82
C LEU A 390 9.71 -3.93 20.60
N THR A 391 10.15 -4.07 19.35
CA THR A 391 11.33 -4.89 19.00
C THR A 391 12.60 -4.09 18.76
N LYS A 392 12.52 -2.78 18.55
CA LYS A 392 13.68 -1.93 18.23
C LYS A 392 13.71 -0.61 18.98
N ASN A 393 12.55 -0.15 19.45
CA ASN A 393 12.36 1.14 20.08
C ASN A 393 13.07 2.30 19.32
N PRO A 394 12.74 2.51 18.03
CA PRO A 394 13.48 3.46 17.18
C PRO A 394 13.35 4.92 17.65
N VAL A 395 12.29 5.23 18.40
CA VAL A 395 12.03 6.55 18.98
C VAL A 395 12.63 6.73 20.37
N GLN A 396 13.37 5.73 20.87
CA GLN A 396 13.99 5.73 22.20
C GLN A 396 13.00 6.09 23.32
N TYR A 397 11.80 5.49 23.26
CA TYR A 397 10.80 5.67 24.29
C TYR A 397 11.38 5.22 25.66
N PRO A 398 11.35 6.08 26.69
CA PRO A 398 12.13 5.88 27.92
C PRO A 398 11.49 4.90 28.90
N PHE A 399 10.20 4.59 28.75
CA PHE A 399 9.41 3.82 29.70
C PHE A 399 8.92 2.51 29.08
N VAL A 400 9.83 1.69 28.57
CA VAL A 400 9.52 0.44 27.85
C VAL A 400 8.64 -0.53 28.65
N ASP A 401 8.68 -0.46 29.98
CA ASP A 401 7.78 -1.21 30.88
C ASP A 401 6.30 -0.84 30.71
N GLU A 402 5.99 0.39 30.29
CA GLU A 402 4.63 0.79 29.93
C GLU A 402 4.14 0.06 28.67
N LEU A 403 5.03 -0.17 27.69
CA LEU A 403 4.69 -0.89 26.47
C LEU A 403 4.42 -2.38 26.75
N SER A 404 5.20 -3.01 27.62
CA SER A 404 4.98 -4.42 27.99
C SER A 404 3.72 -4.60 28.85
N GLY A 405 3.35 -3.61 29.65
CA GLY A 405 2.11 -3.63 30.44
C GLY A 405 0.84 -3.84 29.62
N PHE A 406 0.82 -3.40 28.35
CA PHE A 406 -0.29 -3.68 27.42
C PHE A 406 -0.45 -5.17 27.06
N PHE A 407 0.55 -6.00 27.35
CA PHE A 407 0.58 -7.43 27.02
C PHE A 407 0.47 -8.34 28.25
N ASP A 408 0.15 -7.80 29.43
CA ASP A 408 0.10 -8.53 30.71
C ASP A 408 -1.14 -9.43 30.90
N SER A 409 -1.84 -9.78 29.82
CA SER A 409 -2.93 -10.77 29.85
C SER A 409 -2.47 -12.14 29.34
N ASP A 410 -3.16 -13.20 29.75
CA ASP A 410 -2.87 -14.56 29.28
C ASP A 410 -3.04 -14.74 27.77
N VAL A 411 -3.76 -13.82 27.12
CA VAL A 411 -3.97 -13.80 25.67
C VAL A 411 -2.85 -13.06 24.94
N LEU A 412 -2.40 -11.92 25.46
CA LEU A 412 -1.43 -11.05 24.78
C LEU A 412 0.03 -11.40 25.13
N ARG A 413 0.29 -11.97 26.30
CA ARG A 413 1.63 -12.38 26.75
C ARG A 413 2.29 -13.40 25.80
N PRO A 414 1.59 -14.44 25.30
CA PRO A 414 2.16 -15.35 24.31
C PRO A 414 2.49 -14.67 22.98
N ILE A 415 1.69 -13.68 22.56
CA ILE A 415 1.91 -12.92 21.32
C ILE A 415 3.20 -12.11 21.42
N LEU A 416 3.39 -11.38 22.52
CA LEU A 416 4.63 -10.62 22.76
C LEU A 416 5.84 -11.56 22.86
N SER A 417 5.68 -12.69 23.55
CA SER A 417 6.75 -13.69 23.70
C SER A 417 7.20 -14.27 22.36
N ASP A 418 6.27 -14.64 21.48
CA ASP A 418 6.59 -15.14 20.14
C ASP A 418 7.26 -14.05 19.28
N LEU A 419 6.78 -12.80 19.36
CA LEU A 419 7.38 -11.67 18.65
C LEU A 419 8.83 -11.43 19.06
N LEU A 420 9.12 -11.40 20.37
CA LEU A 420 10.46 -11.18 20.89
C LEU A 420 11.39 -12.36 20.53
N ARG A 421 10.90 -13.60 20.64
CA ARG A 421 11.67 -14.81 20.27
C ARG A 421 12.08 -14.83 18.80
N ARG A 422 11.23 -14.31 17.91
CA ARG A 422 11.47 -14.24 16.46
C ARG A 422 12.33 -13.04 16.05
N SER A 423 12.53 -12.09 16.95
CA SER A 423 13.38 -10.93 16.71
C SER A 423 14.86 -11.28 16.95
N SER A 424 15.79 -10.60 16.26
CA SER A 424 17.23 -10.88 16.41
C SER A 424 17.69 -10.86 17.87
N PRO A 425 18.71 -11.63 18.28
CA PRO A 425 19.15 -11.71 19.69
C PRO A 425 19.50 -10.37 20.36
N SER A 426 19.91 -9.37 19.58
CA SER A 426 20.16 -7.99 20.06
C SER A 426 18.89 -7.26 20.54
N VAL A 427 17.70 -7.78 20.23
CA VAL A 427 16.38 -7.23 20.57
C VAL A 427 15.89 -7.68 21.95
N ALA A 428 16.34 -8.84 22.44
CA ALA A 428 15.85 -9.44 23.68
C ALA A 428 16.21 -8.67 24.96
N HIS A 429 16.95 -7.55 24.86
CA HIS A 429 17.32 -6.69 25.99
C HIS A 429 16.40 -5.47 26.19
N PHE A 430 15.40 -5.26 25.33
CA PHE A 430 14.61 -4.02 25.32
C PHE A 430 13.29 -4.07 26.07
N ILE A 431 12.77 -5.25 26.42
CA ILE A 431 11.51 -5.44 27.15
C ILE A 431 11.69 -6.45 28.27
#